data_AF-A0A354TBT9-F1
#
_entry.id   AF-A0A354TBT9-F1
#
_cell.length_a   1.000
_cell.length_b   1.000
_cell.length_c   1.000
_cell.angle_alpha   90.00
_cell.angle_beta   90.00
_cell.angle_gamma   90.00
#
_symmetry.space_group_name_H-M   'P 1'
#
loop_
_entity.id
_entity.type
_entity.pdbx_description
1 polymer ?
#
loop_
_entity_poly.entity_id
_entity_poly.type
_entity_poly.pdbx_seq_one_letter_code
_entity_poly.pdbx_strand_id
1 'polypeptide(L)'
;MISTVIEHLSPRSRAAVDSAGYRVRRWAAAREVLGHRLLKQRLPVVLGDFLEKWGAGLPQETVPALEWRLNFGLTQDQIWLLGGPNDLPDLPLERALLHLPALRGFWRQELRQHHFDELRAIVPQAWLMDEAAVPPGAVIHGLGITAWEEWKMLKDRKTAPAVRERFLMEQLAAEIQFQAVYGSDDHGRVVLRTIEASP
;
A
#
# COMPACT_ATOMS: atom_id res chain seq x y z
N MET A 1 0.12 16.36 23.99
CA MET A 1 1.45 15.83 23.59
C MET A 1 1.51 15.34 22.13
N ILE A 2 0.40 15.16 21.40
CA ILE A 2 0.43 14.81 19.96
C ILE A 2 0.56 16.05 19.04
N SER A 3 0.08 17.22 19.48
CA SER A 3 0.21 18.51 18.75
C SER A 3 1.67 18.88 18.41
N THR A 4 2.63 18.51 19.23
CA THR A 4 4.05 18.81 19.01
C THR A 4 4.69 17.92 17.95
N VAL A 5 4.13 16.75 17.60
CA VAL A 5 4.82 15.81 16.69
C VAL A 5 4.67 16.23 15.23
N ILE A 6 3.46 16.63 14.84
CA ILE A 6 3.14 17.00 13.45
C ILE A 6 3.93 18.26 13.04
N GLU A 7 4.15 19.17 13.99
CA GLU A 7 4.94 20.40 13.79
C GLU A 7 6.42 20.10 13.48
N HIS A 8 6.95 18.98 13.97
CA HIS A 8 8.36 18.58 13.82
C HIS A 8 8.59 17.52 12.73
N LEU A 9 7.59 17.20 11.90
CA LEU A 9 7.81 16.35 10.72
C LEU A 9 8.94 16.94 9.89
N SER A 10 9.91 16.10 9.50
CA SER A 10 10.95 16.51 8.58
C SER A 10 10.34 17.01 7.25
N PRO A 11 11.03 17.88 6.49
CA PRO A 11 10.52 18.36 5.20
C PRO A 11 10.14 17.23 4.24
N ARG A 12 10.87 16.11 4.29
CA ARG A 12 10.59 14.92 3.49
C ARG A 12 9.29 14.24 3.92
N SER A 13 9.13 13.99 5.21
CA SER A 13 7.94 13.37 5.78
C SER A 13 6.70 14.23 5.54
N ARG A 14 6.82 15.56 5.72
CA ARG A 14 5.75 16.51 5.40
C ARG A 14 5.37 16.49 3.92
N ALA A 15 6.33 16.61 3.02
CA ALA A 15 6.05 16.55 1.58
C ALA A 15 5.38 15.24 1.18
N ALA A 16 5.78 14.13 1.78
CA ALA A 16 5.18 12.82 1.54
C ALA A 16 3.75 12.73 2.07
N VAL A 17 3.42 13.32 3.23
CA VAL A 17 2.03 13.46 3.69
C VAL A 17 1.24 14.38 2.74
N ASP A 18 1.71 15.59 2.46
CA ASP A 18 1.00 16.59 1.64
C ASP A 18 0.49 16.02 0.31
N SER A 19 1.31 15.19 -0.33
CA SER A 19 1.05 14.60 -1.64
C SER A 19 0.41 13.20 -1.59
N ALA A 20 0.26 12.60 -0.40
CA ALA A 20 -0.26 11.24 -0.26
C ALA A 20 -1.72 11.11 -0.71
N GLY A 21 -2.58 12.07 -0.37
CA GLY A 21 -3.99 12.04 -0.78
C GLY A 21 -4.17 11.92 -2.29
N TYR A 22 -3.40 12.69 -3.06
CA TYR A 22 -3.40 12.59 -4.52
C TYR A 22 -2.90 11.23 -5.00
N ARG A 23 -1.79 10.72 -4.45
CA ARG A 23 -1.24 9.41 -4.85
C ARG A 23 -2.17 8.26 -4.52
N VAL A 24 -2.81 8.26 -3.36
CA VAL A 24 -3.76 7.21 -2.96
C VAL A 24 -5.01 7.25 -3.82
N ARG A 25 -5.53 8.44 -4.17
CA ARG A 25 -6.63 8.56 -5.14
C ARG A 25 -6.25 8.02 -6.51
N ARG A 26 -5.03 8.33 -6.99
CA ARG A 26 -4.51 7.79 -8.26
C ARG A 26 -4.34 6.27 -8.20
N TRP A 27 -3.94 5.74 -7.06
CA TRP A 27 -3.84 4.31 -6.83
C TRP A 27 -5.19 3.61 -6.87
N ALA A 28 -6.21 4.14 -6.19
CA ALA A 28 -7.58 3.64 -6.27
C ALA A 28 -8.09 3.60 -7.72
N ALA A 29 -7.93 4.69 -8.47
CA ALA A 29 -8.32 4.74 -9.88
C ALA A 29 -7.54 3.73 -10.76
N ALA A 30 -6.23 3.61 -10.55
CA ALA A 30 -5.41 2.61 -11.25
C ALA A 30 -5.84 1.17 -10.89
N ARG A 31 -6.28 0.95 -9.65
CA ARG A 31 -6.75 -0.34 -9.18
C ARG A 31 -8.07 -0.76 -9.83
N GLU A 32 -8.99 0.18 -10.05
CA GLU A 32 -10.19 -0.04 -10.87
C GLU A 32 -9.84 -0.41 -12.31
N VAL A 33 -8.88 0.30 -12.92
CA VAL A 33 -8.39 0.00 -14.27
C VAL A 33 -7.81 -1.42 -14.34
N LEU A 34 -7.05 -1.84 -13.33
CA LEU A 34 -6.53 -3.21 -13.25
C LEU A 34 -7.66 -4.24 -13.21
N GLY A 35 -8.67 -4.03 -12.35
CA GLY A 35 -9.85 -4.88 -12.26
C GLY A 35 -10.59 -4.99 -13.60
N HIS A 36 -10.82 -3.85 -14.27
CA HIS A 36 -11.43 -3.84 -15.60
C HIS A 36 -10.59 -4.57 -16.66
N ARG A 37 -9.26 -4.45 -16.62
CA ARG A 37 -8.38 -5.20 -17.55
C ARG A 37 -8.45 -6.69 -17.30
N LEU A 38 -8.50 -7.10 -16.04
CA LEU A 38 -8.64 -8.50 -15.64
C LEU A 38 -9.97 -9.09 -16.13
N LEU A 39 -11.10 -8.43 -15.81
CA LEU A 39 -12.43 -8.85 -16.25
C LEU A 39 -12.57 -8.93 -17.79
N LYS A 40 -11.86 -8.07 -18.51
CA LYS A 40 -11.85 -8.06 -19.98
C LYS A 40 -10.74 -8.93 -20.58
N GLN A 41 -10.03 -9.72 -19.77
CA GLN A 41 -8.93 -10.60 -20.20
C GLN A 41 -7.84 -9.88 -21.00
N ARG A 42 -7.51 -8.64 -20.62
CA ARG A 42 -6.51 -7.77 -21.26
C ARG A 42 -5.13 -7.84 -20.60
N LEU A 43 -4.87 -8.91 -19.85
CA LEU A 43 -3.59 -9.21 -19.24
C LEU A 43 -3.04 -10.52 -19.80
N PRO A 44 -1.71 -10.77 -19.73
CA PRO A 44 -1.17 -12.08 -20.05
C PRO A 44 -1.88 -13.17 -19.23
N VAL A 45 -2.29 -14.26 -19.88
CA VAL A 45 -3.14 -15.33 -19.29
C VAL A 45 -2.64 -15.76 -17.92
N VAL A 46 -1.35 -16.12 -17.81
CA VAL A 46 -0.74 -16.57 -16.55
C VAL A 46 -0.86 -15.53 -15.43
N LEU A 47 -0.72 -14.24 -15.75
CA LEU A 47 -0.90 -13.16 -14.77
C LEU A 47 -2.37 -12.93 -14.44
N GLY A 48 -3.25 -13.05 -15.44
CA GLY A 48 -4.71 -12.97 -15.25
C GLY A 48 -5.20 -14.03 -14.28
N ASP A 49 -4.92 -15.30 -14.57
CA ASP A 49 -5.32 -16.45 -13.74
C ASP A 49 -4.80 -16.31 -12.30
N PHE A 50 -3.54 -15.87 -12.15
CA PHE A 50 -2.96 -15.58 -10.85
C PHE A 50 -3.75 -14.49 -10.11
N LEU A 51 -4.04 -13.37 -10.75
CA LEU A 51 -4.77 -12.26 -10.12
C LEU A 51 -6.23 -12.62 -9.80
N GLU A 52 -6.89 -13.42 -10.63
CA GLU A 52 -8.24 -13.94 -10.37
C GLU A 52 -8.27 -14.84 -9.14
N LYS A 53 -7.31 -15.78 -9.02
CA LYS A 53 -7.15 -16.64 -7.84
C LYS A 53 -7.07 -15.84 -6.54
N TRP A 54 -6.49 -14.64 -6.59
CA TRP A 54 -6.33 -13.75 -5.44
C TRP A 54 -7.46 -12.72 -5.27
N GLY A 55 -8.52 -12.79 -6.08
CA GLY A 55 -9.67 -11.89 -5.98
C GLY A 55 -9.41 -10.47 -6.46
N ALA A 56 -8.34 -10.23 -7.24
CA ALA A 56 -8.00 -8.89 -7.71
C ALA A 56 -9.02 -8.33 -8.73
N GLY A 57 -9.90 -9.17 -9.29
CA GLY A 57 -10.95 -8.76 -10.22
C GLY A 57 -12.21 -8.21 -9.56
N LEU A 58 -12.34 -8.32 -8.23
CA LEU A 58 -13.52 -7.83 -7.53
C LEU A 58 -13.64 -6.31 -7.71
N PRO A 59 -14.84 -5.81 -8.06
CA PRO A 59 -15.06 -4.38 -8.18
C PRO A 59 -14.79 -3.72 -6.84
N GLN A 60 -14.00 -2.64 -6.85
CA GLN A 60 -13.88 -1.78 -5.69
C GLN A 60 -14.92 -0.68 -5.83
N GLU A 61 -15.81 -0.58 -4.84
CA GLU A 61 -16.73 0.56 -4.75
C GLU A 61 -15.92 1.80 -4.33
N THR A 62 -15.49 2.60 -5.29
CA THR A 62 -14.95 3.92 -4.98
C THR A 62 -16.11 4.84 -4.63
N VAL A 63 -16.49 4.85 -3.35
CA VAL A 63 -17.41 5.86 -2.83
C VAL A 63 -16.72 7.22 -2.98
N PRO A 64 -17.28 8.18 -3.74
CA PRO A 64 -16.72 9.51 -3.83
C PRO A 64 -16.90 10.20 -2.49
N ALA A 65 -15.91 10.09 -1.62
CA ALA A 65 -15.87 10.84 -0.39
C ALA A 65 -15.48 12.28 -0.71
N LEU A 66 -16.30 13.25 -0.25
CA LEU A 66 -15.98 14.68 -0.27
C LEU A 66 -14.67 14.97 0.52
N GLU A 67 -14.35 14.09 1.47
CA GLU A 67 -13.21 14.16 2.36
C GLU A 67 -12.55 12.78 2.47
N TRP A 68 -11.25 12.69 2.22
CA TRP A 68 -10.47 11.46 2.33
C TRP A 68 -9.63 11.51 3.60
N ARG A 69 -9.77 10.51 4.48
CA ARG A 69 -8.97 10.39 5.70
C ARG A 69 -7.95 9.29 5.54
N LEU A 70 -6.68 9.62 5.73
CA LEU A 70 -5.58 8.67 5.67
C LEU A 70 -4.90 8.59 7.04
N ASN A 71 -4.67 7.38 7.52
CA ASN A 71 -3.98 7.14 8.78
C ASN A 71 -2.50 6.87 8.49
N PHE A 72 -1.63 7.55 9.23
CA PHE A 72 -0.19 7.43 9.09
C PHE A 72 0.45 6.98 10.40
N GLY A 73 1.54 6.24 10.26
CA GLY A 73 2.48 5.94 11.34
C GLY A 73 3.82 6.62 11.05
N LEU A 74 4.46 7.14 12.09
CA LEU A 74 5.83 7.62 12.05
C LEU A 74 6.68 6.72 12.95
N THR A 75 7.79 6.23 12.41
CA THR A 75 8.82 5.53 13.18
C THR A 75 10.15 6.16 12.82
N GLN A 76 10.84 6.75 13.80
CA GLN A 76 12.06 7.54 13.60
C GLN A 76 11.81 8.78 12.71
N ASP A 77 11.97 8.65 11.39
CA ASP A 77 11.65 9.70 10.39
C ASP A 77 11.02 9.10 9.12
N GLN A 78 10.55 7.85 9.20
CA GLN A 78 9.88 7.20 8.09
C GLN A 78 8.38 7.21 8.35
N ILE A 79 7.63 7.77 7.39
CA ILE A 79 6.17 7.70 7.41
C ILE A 79 5.68 6.42 6.73
N TRP A 80 4.57 5.90 7.24
CA TRP A 80 3.91 4.72 6.75
C TRP A 80 2.42 4.99 6.61
N LEU A 81 1.85 4.59 5.49
CA LEU A 81 0.41 4.64 5.28
C LEU A 81 -0.21 3.40 5.92
N LEU A 82 -0.95 3.60 7.01
CA LEU A 82 -1.55 2.53 7.82
C LEU A 82 -3.01 2.28 7.49
N GLY A 83 -3.69 3.25 6.88
CA GLY A 83 -5.11 3.12 6.55
C GLY A 83 -5.61 4.27 5.69
N GLY A 84 -6.80 4.10 5.14
CA GLY A 84 -7.41 5.06 4.22
C GLY A 84 -8.84 4.70 3.87
N PRO A 85 -9.48 5.46 2.97
CA PRO A 85 -10.84 5.15 2.54
C PRO A 85 -10.91 3.78 1.86
N ASN A 86 -12.03 3.09 2.09
CA ASN A 86 -12.26 1.71 1.64
C ASN A 86 -11.18 0.71 2.08
N ASP A 87 -10.46 1.04 3.17
CA ASP A 87 -9.36 0.27 3.72
C ASP A 87 -8.22 -0.02 2.73
N LEU A 88 -8.14 0.68 1.58
CA LEU A 88 -7.22 0.38 0.50
C LEU A 88 -5.77 0.17 0.97
N PRO A 89 -5.20 1.00 1.87
CA PRO A 89 -3.84 0.79 2.37
C PRO A 89 -3.72 -0.27 3.47
N ASP A 90 -4.79 -0.61 4.18
CA ASP A 90 -4.80 -1.62 5.25
C ASP A 90 -5.06 -3.03 4.69
N LEU A 91 -5.69 -3.12 3.52
CA LEU A 91 -5.98 -4.39 2.86
C LEU A 91 -4.67 -5.10 2.43
N PRO A 92 -4.41 -6.32 2.93
CA PRO A 92 -3.19 -7.07 2.62
C PRO A 92 -3.00 -7.31 1.12
N LEU A 93 -4.10 -7.57 0.40
CA LEU A 93 -4.10 -7.79 -1.04
C LEU A 93 -3.59 -6.56 -1.79
N GLU A 94 -4.07 -5.38 -1.44
CA GLU A 94 -3.73 -4.15 -2.16
C GLU A 94 -2.26 -3.77 -1.99
N ARG A 95 -1.75 -3.89 -0.75
CA ARG A 95 -0.31 -3.79 -0.46
C ARG A 95 0.49 -4.79 -1.28
N ALA A 96 0.05 -6.04 -1.35
CA ALA A 96 0.77 -7.07 -2.09
C ALA A 96 0.75 -6.81 -3.61
N LEU A 97 -0.38 -6.36 -4.17
CA LEU A 97 -0.50 -6.01 -5.59
C LEU A 97 0.38 -4.81 -5.97
N LEU A 98 0.45 -3.77 -5.12
CA LEU A 98 1.32 -2.62 -5.34
C LEU A 98 2.80 -3.04 -5.40
N HIS A 99 3.22 -3.98 -4.56
CA HIS A 99 4.61 -4.46 -4.49
C HIS A 99 4.92 -5.62 -5.47
N LEU A 100 3.91 -6.19 -6.13
CA LEU A 100 4.06 -7.33 -7.05
C LEU A 100 4.94 -6.96 -8.26
N PRO A 101 6.10 -7.63 -8.48
CA PRO A 101 7.01 -7.28 -9.58
C PRO A 101 6.35 -7.30 -10.97
N ALA A 102 5.46 -8.27 -11.21
CA ALA A 102 4.74 -8.43 -12.47
C ALA A 102 3.85 -7.22 -12.82
N LEU A 103 3.42 -6.43 -11.82
CA LEU A 103 2.58 -5.25 -12.02
C LEU A 103 3.37 -3.94 -12.06
N ARG A 104 4.70 -3.94 -11.89
CA ARG A 104 5.49 -2.69 -11.91
C ARG A 104 5.29 -1.89 -13.20
N GLY A 105 5.28 -2.55 -14.36
CA GLY A 105 5.06 -1.88 -15.65
C GLY A 105 3.70 -1.20 -15.71
N PHE A 106 2.66 -1.90 -15.24
CA PHE A 106 1.30 -1.37 -15.13
C PHE A 106 1.25 -0.16 -14.19
N TRP A 107 1.78 -0.27 -12.97
CA TRP A 107 1.75 0.82 -11.99
C TRP A 107 2.50 2.06 -12.47
N ARG A 108 3.66 1.88 -13.10
CA ARG A 108 4.45 3.00 -13.65
C ARG A 108 3.70 3.74 -14.75
N GLN A 109 2.91 3.03 -15.56
CA GLN A 109 2.08 3.64 -16.60
C GLN A 109 0.91 4.42 -15.99
N GLU A 110 0.14 3.82 -15.09
CA GLU A 110 -1.07 4.43 -14.54
C GLU A 110 -0.78 5.54 -13.50
N LEU A 111 0.28 5.39 -12.71
CA LEU A 111 0.64 6.32 -11.63
C LEU A 111 1.70 7.34 -12.04
N ARG A 112 2.49 7.07 -13.09
CA ARG A 112 3.82 7.67 -13.36
C ARG A 112 4.89 7.18 -12.40
N GLN A 113 6.12 7.03 -12.90
CA GLN A 113 7.25 6.48 -12.16
C GLN A 113 7.44 7.11 -10.77
N HIS A 114 7.52 8.44 -10.73
CA HIS A 114 7.78 9.18 -9.49
C HIS A 114 6.73 8.90 -8.40
N HIS A 115 5.44 9.00 -8.75
CA HIS A 115 4.37 8.76 -7.78
C HIS A 115 4.27 7.30 -7.35
N PHE A 116 4.57 6.36 -8.26
CA PHE A 116 4.64 4.95 -7.89
C PHE A 116 5.75 4.69 -6.86
N ASP A 117 6.94 5.24 -7.08
CA ASP A 117 8.08 5.05 -6.17
C ASP A 117 7.81 5.70 -4.81
N GLU A 118 7.26 6.91 -4.77
CA GLU A 118 6.86 7.59 -3.53
C GLU A 118 5.77 6.84 -2.77
N LEU A 119 4.75 6.32 -3.47
CA LEU A 119 3.67 5.56 -2.87
C LEU A 119 4.21 4.24 -2.28
N ARG A 120 5.05 3.52 -3.03
CA ARG A 120 5.67 2.27 -2.59
C ARG A 120 6.67 2.47 -1.44
N ALA A 121 7.20 3.68 -1.26
CA ALA A 121 8.07 4.02 -0.13
C ALA A 121 7.31 4.23 1.19
N ILE A 122 6.00 4.49 1.13
CA ILE A 122 5.16 4.73 2.32
C ILE A 122 4.14 3.61 2.56
N VAL A 123 3.77 2.85 1.54
CA VAL A 123 2.91 1.68 1.68
C VAL A 123 3.77 0.50 2.17
N PRO A 124 3.43 -0.14 3.29
CA PRO A 124 4.27 -1.18 3.84
C PRO A 124 4.13 -2.47 3.04
N GLN A 125 5.18 -3.29 2.96
CA GLN A 125 5.17 -4.44 2.05
C GLN A 125 4.21 -5.54 2.52
N ALA A 126 3.58 -6.25 1.58
CA ALA A 126 2.85 -7.48 1.83
C ALA A 126 3.14 -8.51 0.74
N TRP A 127 2.90 -9.78 1.04
CA TRP A 127 3.15 -10.91 0.16
C TRP A 127 1.93 -11.83 0.08
N LEU A 128 1.68 -12.31 -1.13
CA LEU A 128 0.69 -13.35 -1.43
C LEU A 128 1.30 -14.71 -1.12
N MET A 129 0.84 -15.39 -0.05
CA MET A 129 1.35 -16.70 0.33
C MET A 129 0.71 -17.79 -0.53
N ASP A 130 1.35 -18.10 -1.65
CA ASP A 130 0.91 -19.21 -2.50
C ASP A 130 1.31 -20.56 -1.89
N GLU A 131 0.41 -21.54 -1.93
CA GLU A 131 0.67 -22.91 -1.46
C GLU A 131 1.68 -23.66 -2.35
N ALA A 132 1.89 -23.16 -3.58
CA ALA A 132 2.90 -23.72 -4.47
C ALA A 132 4.31 -23.62 -3.84
N ALA A 133 5.02 -24.76 -3.82
CA ALA A 133 6.40 -24.80 -3.37
C ALA A 133 7.26 -23.83 -4.19
N VAL A 134 8.11 -23.08 -3.50
CA VAL A 134 9.09 -22.22 -4.15
C VAL A 134 10.12 -23.12 -4.86
N PRO A 135 10.41 -22.89 -6.16
CA PRO A 135 11.37 -23.72 -6.89
C PRO A 135 12.76 -23.76 -6.24
N PRO A 136 13.48 -24.89 -6.32
CA PRO A 136 14.87 -24.96 -5.88
C PRO A 136 15.74 -23.89 -6.58
N GLY A 137 16.33 -22.98 -5.80
CA GLY A 137 17.13 -21.86 -6.31
C GLY A 137 16.38 -20.52 -6.41
N ALA A 138 15.08 -20.49 -6.15
CA ALA A 138 14.31 -19.25 -6.01
C ALA A 138 14.21 -18.81 -4.54
N VAL A 139 14.06 -17.51 -4.33
CA VAL A 139 13.83 -16.90 -3.01
C VAL A 139 12.60 -16.00 -3.05
N ILE A 140 11.88 -15.91 -1.93
CA ILE A 140 10.77 -14.99 -1.81
C ILE A 140 11.33 -13.57 -1.68
N HIS A 141 11.05 -12.75 -2.70
CA HIS A 141 11.61 -11.40 -2.84
C HIS A 141 11.31 -10.51 -1.62
N GLY A 142 12.36 -9.93 -1.05
CA GLY A 142 12.29 -9.06 0.14
C GLY A 142 12.37 -9.80 1.48
N LEU A 143 12.09 -11.11 1.50
CA LEU A 143 12.20 -11.93 2.71
C LEU A 143 13.52 -12.71 2.77
N GLY A 144 14.01 -13.16 1.61
CA GLY A 144 15.25 -13.95 1.53
C GLY A 144 15.09 -15.39 2.03
N ILE A 145 13.86 -15.87 2.13
CA ILE A 145 13.49 -17.23 2.52
C ILE A 145 13.17 -18.09 1.29
N THR A 146 13.37 -19.40 1.40
CA THR A 146 13.13 -20.38 0.32
C THR A 146 11.84 -21.16 0.47
N ALA A 147 11.14 -21.03 1.60
CA ALA A 147 9.84 -21.63 1.83
C ALA A 147 9.00 -20.71 2.73
N TRP A 148 7.68 -20.76 2.62
CA TRP A 148 6.84 -19.89 3.44
C TRP A 148 7.00 -20.21 4.92
N GLU A 149 7.16 -21.47 5.31
CA GLU A 149 7.29 -21.94 6.69
C GLU A 149 8.45 -21.27 7.44
N GLU A 150 9.50 -20.85 6.72
CA GLU A 150 10.67 -20.15 7.24
C GLU A 150 10.34 -18.73 7.73
N TRP A 151 9.18 -18.16 7.41
CA TRP A 151 8.79 -16.81 7.88
C TRP A 151 8.84 -16.69 9.42
N LYS A 152 8.62 -17.80 10.14
CA LYS A 152 8.68 -17.86 11.61
C LYS A 152 10.08 -17.56 12.14
N MET A 153 11.12 -17.78 11.35
CA MET A 153 12.52 -17.48 11.68
C MET A 153 12.86 -16.00 11.50
N LEU A 154 12.00 -15.22 10.83
CA LEU A 154 12.20 -13.78 10.59
C LEU A 154 11.81 -12.90 11.79
N LYS A 155 11.29 -13.49 12.88
CA LYS A 155 10.71 -12.79 14.04
C LYS A 155 11.67 -11.85 14.78
N ASP A 156 12.98 -12.00 14.61
CA ASP A 156 13.99 -11.16 15.27
C ASP A 156 14.34 -9.87 14.50
N ARG A 157 13.72 -9.64 13.32
CA ARG A 157 13.87 -8.36 12.60
C ARG A 157 12.99 -7.28 13.22
N LYS A 158 13.48 -6.03 13.20
CA LYS A 158 12.73 -4.82 13.65
C LYS A 158 11.33 -4.67 13.03
N THR A 159 11.08 -5.36 11.92
CA THR A 159 9.79 -5.54 11.24
C THR A 159 9.47 -7.03 11.18
N ALA A 160 9.00 -7.62 12.28
CA ALA A 160 8.55 -9.01 12.28
C ALA A 160 7.27 -9.13 11.43
N PRO A 161 7.19 -10.01 10.44
CA PRO A 161 6.01 -10.09 9.61
C PRO A 161 4.84 -10.76 10.34
N ALA A 162 3.62 -10.29 10.06
CA ALA A 162 2.37 -10.86 10.57
C ALA A 162 1.66 -11.68 9.48
N VAL A 163 1.12 -12.84 9.83
CA VAL A 163 0.29 -13.65 8.91
C VAL A 163 -1.18 -13.32 9.15
N ARG A 164 -1.89 -12.98 8.08
CA ARG A 164 -3.36 -12.85 8.05
C ARG A 164 -3.88 -13.71 6.93
N GLU A 165 -4.60 -14.79 7.27
CA GLU A 165 -5.15 -15.75 6.32
C GLU A 165 -4.09 -16.28 5.32
N ARG A 166 -4.07 -15.73 4.10
CA ARG A 166 -3.16 -16.10 3.00
C ARG A 166 -2.15 -15.01 2.65
N PHE A 167 -1.96 -14.05 3.54
CA PHE A 167 -1.05 -12.92 3.34
C PHE A 167 -0.02 -12.87 4.45
N LEU A 168 1.22 -12.63 4.06
CA LEU A 168 2.28 -12.20 4.98
C LEU A 168 2.39 -10.69 4.86
N MET A 169 2.43 -9.97 5.98
CA MET A 169 2.52 -8.52 6.00
C MET A 169 3.71 -8.05 6.79
N GLU A 170 4.38 -7.02 6.31
CA GLU A 170 5.29 -6.24 7.13
C GLU A 170 4.50 -5.59 8.28
N GLN A 171 4.90 -5.89 9.53
CA GLN A 171 4.31 -5.27 10.71
C GLN A 171 5.16 -4.07 11.12
N LEU A 172 4.50 -2.93 11.26
CA LEU A 172 5.16 -1.68 11.63
C LEU A 172 4.84 -1.35 13.08
N ALA A 173 5.87 -1.11 13.87
CA ALA A 173 5.74 -0.48 15.18
C ALA A 173 5.80 1.05 14.98
N ALA A 174 4.65 1.65 14.69
CA ALA A 174 4.54 3.11 14.63
C ALA A 174 4.73 3.67 16.05
N GLU A 175 5.72 4.55 16.21
CA GLU A 175 5.93 5.27 17.48
C GLU A 175 4.82 6.31 17.69
N ILE A 176 4.38 6.90 16.58
CA ILE A 176 3.37 7.96 16.57
C ILE A 176 2.39 7.68 15.44
N GLN A 177 1.10 7.79 15.73
CA GLN A 177 0.03 7.67 14.75
C GLN A 177 -0.75 8.97 14.65
N PHE A 178 -1.08 9.35 13.43
CA PHE A 178 -1.84 10.55 13.14
C PHE A 178 -2.73 10.34 11.91
N GLN A 179 -3.76 11.17 11.78
CA GLN A 179 -4.67 11.16 10.66
C GLN A 179 -4.45 12.43 9.83
N ALA A 180 -4.42 12.31 8.51
CA ALA A 180 -4.42 13.44 7.61
C ALA A 180 -5.71 13.44 6.78
N VAL A 181 -6.32 14.62 6.70
CA VAL A 181 -7.60 14.85 6.05
C VAL A 181 -7.36 15.60 4.74
N TYR A 182 -7.86 15.05 3.65
CA TYR A 182 -7.72 15.61 2.31
C TYR A 182 -9.08 15.96 1.74
N GLY A 183 -9.15 17.07 1.02
CA GLY A 183 -10.34 17.51 0.30
C GLY A 183 -9.99 17.92 -1.13
N SER A 184 -11.01 18.24 -1.92
CA SER A 184 -10.77 18.85 -3.24
C SER A 184 -10.70 20.37 -3.12
N ASP A 185 -9.75 21.00 -3.79
CA ASP A 185 -9.73 22.47 -3.98
C ASP A 185 -10.73 22.91 -5.07
N ASP A 186 -10.80 24.22 -5.32
CA ASP A 186 -11.69 24.81 -6.33
C ASP A 186 -11.39 24.35 -7.77
N HIS A 187 -10.22 23.74 -7.98
CA HIS A 187 -9.79 23.14 -9.25
C HIS A 187 -9.95 21.61 -9.26
N GLY A 188 -10.59 21.03 -8.24
CA GLY A 188 -10.80 19.59 -8.11
C GLY A 188 -9.54 18.80 -7.75
N ARG A 189 -8.44 19.46 -7.37
CA ARG A 189 -7.19 18.82 -6.95
C ARG A 189 -7.30 18.37 -5.51
N VAL A 190 -6.77 17.18 -5.22
CA VAL A 190 -6.72 16.68 -3.84
C VAL A 190 -5.63 17.44 -3.10
N VAL A 191 -6.01 18.13 -2.03
CA VAL A 191 -5.13 18.92 -1.17
C VAL A 191 -5.30 18.52 0.28
N LEU A 192 -4.20 18.54 1.03
CA LEU A 192 -4.21 18.38 2.48
C LEU A 192 -4.99 19.55 3.12
N ARG A 193 -5.94 19.22 4.00
CA ARG A 193 -6.78 20.20 4.72
C ARG A 193 -6.34 20.35 6.16
N THR A 194 -6.17 19.23 6.85
CA THR A 194 -5.74 19.22 8.26
C THR A 194 -5.01 17.92 8.59
N ILE A 195 -4.20 17.97 9.65
CA ILE A 195 -3.60 16.80 10.26
C ILE A 195 -4.05 16.77 11.72
N GLU A 196 -4.59 15.64 12.14
CA GLU A 196 -5.18 15.41 13.44
C GLU A 196 -4.43 14.29 14.17
N ALA A 197 -4.41 14.35 15.50
CA ALA A 197 -3.97 13.21 16.31
C ALA A 197 -4.89 12.01 16.04
N SER A 198 -4.31 10.82 15.88
CA SER A 198 -5.14 9.60 15.86
C SER A 198 -5.76 9.43 17.26
N PRO A 199 -7.08 9.16 17.38
CA PRO A 199 -7.72 8.85 18.66
C PRO A 199 -7.18 7.57 19.29
#